data_AF-A0A7C2QCN8-F1
#
_entry.id   AF-A0A7C2QCN8-F1
#
_cell.length_a   1.000
_cell.length_b   1.000
_cell.length_c   1.000
_cell.angle_alpha   90.00
_cell.angle_beta   90.00
_cell.angle_gamma   90.00
#
_symmetry.space_group_name_H-M   'P 1'
#
loop_
_entity.id
_entity.type
_entity.pdbx_description
1 polymer ?
#
loop_
_entity_poly.entity_id
_entity_poly.type
_entity_poly.pdbx_seq_one_letter_code
_entity_poly.pdbx_strand_id
1 'polypeptide(L)'
;MKARIILVTLSGLLAAGLVVAATQTIDGANITQAVWGVAPVAEQDTNTRFGDNFNELNLFFIDSDNDNVYLGIPGNIADNNALTIFIDTDAGGSNVLNTEPGGGCPGSVPTLIRIYNDAVLETGLAPEYALLISVGIFPGQSTSQLVFASDLTNLNTLANVSLGIAAVGDASGNLTGTPVHGVRIAINNTNGAGVRAWDPNQPCADPADPETATTGYEVAIPRSLLGLTGQTARNVSFFAYISNNGQDSLDGVCFGRAAYGSNQGLPGLACADNLALFSGVSEVLDFTDPNSAPGTQVVTVSIPGVP
;
A
#
# COMPACT_ATOMS: atom_id res chain seq x y z
N MET A 1 47.30 -60.72 -17.07
CA MET A 1 46.01 -60.02 -17.30
C MET A 1 45.95 -58.83 -16.35
N LYS A 2 45.98 -57.58 -16.87
CA LYS A 2 45.82 -56.36 -16.06
C LYS A 2 44.37 -55.91 -16.17
N ALA A 3 43.60 -56.05 -15.10
CA ALA A 3 42.23 -55.53 -15.03
C ALA A 3 42.27 -54.00 -14.91
N ARG A 4 41.58 -53.31 -15.82
CA ARG A 4 41.34 -51.86 -15.75
C ARG A 4 39.99 -51.63 -15.06
N ILE A 5 40.02 -50.98 -13.90
CA ILE A 5 38.82 -50.49 -13.22
C ILE A 5 38.44 -49.16 -13.89
N ILE A 6 37.28 -49.14 -14.55
CA ILE A 6 36.68 -47.93 -15.10
C ILE A 6 35.84 -47.32 -13.97
N LEU A 7 36.30 -46.21 -13.41
CA LEU A 7 35.55 -45.41 -12.44
C LEU A 7 34.53 -44.58 -13.23
N VAL A 8 33.26 -44.97 -13.18
CA VAL A 8 32.15 -44.17 -13.71
C VAL A 8 31.69 -43.24 -12.59
N THR A 9 32.04 -41.96 -12.68
CA THR A 9 31.48 -40.91 -11.83
C THR A 9 30.03 -40.67 -12.25
N LEU A 10 29.09 -41.07 -11.39
CA LEU A 10 27.67 -40.79 -11.52
C LEU A 10 27.44 -39.32 -11.16
N SER A 11 27.29 -38.46 -12.17
CA SER A 11 26.88 -37.06 -11.97
C SER A 11 25.44 -37.06 -11.44
N GLY A 12 25.28 -36.82 -10.14
CA GLY A 12 23.98 -36.64 -9.50
C GLY A 12 23.29 -35.41 -10.08
N LEU A 13 22.20 -35.62 -10.80
CA LEU A 13 21.27 -34.57 -11.23
C LEU A 13 20.57 -34.07 -9.96
N LEU A 14 21.02 -32.95 -9.40
CA LEU A 14 20.21 -32.21 -8.42
C LEU A 14 18.97 -31.70 -9.15
N ALA A 15 17.85 -32.38 -8.99
CA ALA A 15 16.56 -31.82 -9.29
C ALA A 15 16.33 -30.67 -8.31
N ALA A 16 16.65 -29.45 -8.73
CA ALA A 16 16.15 -28.26 -8.07
C ALA A 16 14.63 -28.33 -8.19
N GLY A 17 13.95 -28.75 -7.13
CA GLY A 17 12.50 -28.73 -7.08
C GLY A 17 12.05 -27.30 -7.31
N LEU A 18 11.33 -27.04 -8.40
CA LEU A 18 10.60 -25.80 -8.58
C LEU A 18 9.58 -25.73 -7.44
N VAL A 19 9.88 -24.92 -6.43
CA VAL A 19 8.85 -24.45 -5.51
C VAL A 19 8.07 -23.42 -6.30
N VAL A 20 6.88 -23.81 -6.79
CA VAL A 20 5.94 -22.86 -7.34
C VAL A 20 5.37 -22.10 -6.14
N ALA A 21 5.65 -20.80 -6.05
CA ALA A 21 5.01 -19.94 -5.06
C ALA A 21 3.50 -20.07 -5.21
N ALA A 22 2.80 -20.30 -4.10
CA ALA A 22 1.35 -20.38 -4.13
C ALA A 22 0.79 -18.99 -4.43
N THR A 23 -0.12 -18.88 -5.40
CA THR A 23 -0.86 -17.65 -5.66
C THR A 23 -1.61 -17.22 -4.41
N GLN A 24 -1.42 -15.98 -3.98
CA GLN A 24 -2.12 -15.45 -2.82
C GLN A 24 -3.63 -15.35 -3.11
N THR A 25 -4.43 -15.76 -2.13
CA THR A 25 -5.88 -15.52 -2.12
C THR A 25 -6.10 -14.05 -1.79
N ILE A 26 -7.10 -13.42 -2.41
CA ILE A 26 -7.42 -12.00 -2.20
C ILE A 26 -8.87 -11.95 -1.73
N ASP A 27 -9.05 -12.05 -0.42
CA ASP A 27 -10.35 -12.06 0.25
C ASP A 27 -10.41 -11.13 1.48
N GLY A 28 -9.28 -10.53 1.85
CA GLY A 28 -9.14 -9.62 2.97
C GLY A 28 -9.04 -10.34 4.32
N ALA A 29 -8.92 -11.66 4.36
CA ALA A 29 -8.93 -12.47 5.56
C ALA A 29 -7.69 -13.35 5.74
N ASN A 30 -7.42 -13.76 6.98
CA ASN A 30 -6.29 -14.63 7.34
C ASN A 30 -4.91 -14.13 6.88
N ILE A 31 -4.73 -12.80 6.82
CA ILE A 31 -3.48 -12.12 6.45
C ILE A 31 -2.45 -12.34 7.56
N THR A 32 -1.76 -13.48 7.50
CA THR A 32 -0.84 -13.96 8.53
C THR A 32 0.39 -14.56 7.87
N GLN A 33 1.53 -14.55 8.56
CA GLN A 33 2.76 -15.19 8.08
C GLN A 33 2.56 -16.66 7.69
N ALA A 34 1.70 -17.39 8.41
CA ALA A 34 1.44 -18.80 8.14
C ALA A 34 0.71 -19.03 6.81
N VAL A 35 -0.21 -18.12 6.43
CA VAL A 35 -0.98 -18.20 5.18
C VAL A 35 -0.17 -17.63 4.02
N TRP A 36 0.44 -16.47 4.21
CA TRP A 36 1.23 -15.78 3.18
C TRP A 36 2.56 -16.47 2.90
N GLY A 37 3.07 -17.28 3.83
CA GLY A 37 4.32 -18.02 3.68
C GLY A 37 5.58 -17.14 3.75
N VAL A 38 5.42 -15.85 4.02
CA VAL A 38 6.49 -14.85 4.16
C VAL A 38 6.33 -14.09 5.48
N ALA A 39 7.44 -13.68 6.08
CA ALA A 39 7.42 -12.79 7.23
C ALA A 39 6.93 -11.39 6.82
N PRO A 40 6.28 -10.63 7.71
CA PRO A 40 5.98 -9.23 7.43
C PRO A 40 7.28 -8.46 7.18
N VAL A 41 7.26 -7.58 6.19
CA VAL A 41 8.40 -6.73 5.81
C VAL A 41 8.41 -5.41 6.59
N ALA A 42 7.29 -5.06 7.22
CA ALA A 42 7.17 -3.95 8.13
C ALA A 42 6.06 -4.20 9.16
N GLU A 43 6.17 -3.54 10.29
CA GLU A 43 5.16 -3.47 11.35
C GLU A 43 4.96 -2.01 11.77
N GLN A 44 3.81 -1.74 12.36
CA GLN A 44 3.47 -0.46 12.96
C GLN A 44 2.96 -0.73 14.38
N ASP A 45 3.53 -0.02 15.34
CA ASP A 45 3.20 -0.12 16.77
C ASP A 45 2.76 1.23 17.36
N THR A 46 2.82 2.31 16.58
CA THR A 46 2.33 3.64 16.96
C THR A 46 0.83 3.56 17.13
N ASN A 47 0.35 3.89 18.31
CA ASN A 47 -1.08 3.93 18.63
C ASN A 47 -1.89 4.78 17.62
N THR A 48 -3.12 4.36 17.36
CA THR A 48 -3.99 5.12 16.48
C THR A 48 -4.63 6.29 17.24
N ARG A 49 -4.43 7.51 16.73
CA ARG A 49 -5.15 8.70 17.22
C ARG A 49 -6.55 8.84 16.62
N PHE A 50 -6.99 7.87 15.83
CA PHE A 50 -8.32 7.82 15.22
C PHE A 50 -9.29 6.88 15.96
N GLY A 51 -8.86 6.32 17.09
CA GLY A 51 -9.62 5.35 17.87
C GLY A 51 -9.28 3.91 17.50
N ASP A 52 -9.51 3.02 18.46
CA ASP A 52 -9.17 1.59 18.40
C ASP A 52 -9.95 0.88 17.28
N ASN A 53 -9.28 0.16 16.38
CA ASN A 53 -9.91 -0.60 15.28
C ASN A 53 -10.71 0.23 14.26
N PHE A 54 -10.38 1.51 14.06
CA PHE A 54 -11.05 2.37 13.07
C PHE A 54 -10.18 2.73 11.86
N ASN A 55 -9.01 3.30 12.11
CA ASN A 55 -8.02 3.64 11.09
C ASN A 55 -6.65 3.20 11.61
N GLU A 56 -6.21 2.02 11.20
CA GLU A 56 -5.01 1.39 11.71
C GLU A 56 -4.36 0.54 10.61
N LEU A 57 -3.04 0.51 10.63
CA LEU A 57 -2.22 -0.41 9.86
C LEU A 57 -1.40 -1.21 10.87
N ASN A 58 -1.31 -2.53 10.71
CA ASN A 58 -0.61 -3.36 11.69
C ASN A 58 0.68 -3.95 11.14
N LEU A 59 0.55 -4.71 10.04
CA LEU A 59 1.66 -5.39 9.39
C LEU A 59 1.65 -5.10 7.89
N PHE A 60 2.81 -5.24 7.26
CA PHE A 60 2.93 -5.22 5.81
C PHE A 60 3.53 -6.52 5.32
N PHE A 61 2.78 -7.30 4.56
CA PHE A 61 3.25 -8.45 3.82
C PHE A 61 3.40 -8.07 2.35
N ILE A 62 4.53 -8.48 1.76
CA ILE A 62 4.77 -8.34 0.32
C ILE A 62 5.28 -9.67 -0.20
N ASP A 63 4.63 -10.15 -1.26
CA ASP A 63 5.02 -11.35 -1.99
C ASP A 63 4.87 -11.11 -3.50
N SER A 64 5.38 -12.02 -4.32
CA SER A 64 5.23 -11.93 -5.77
C SER A 64 5.29 -13.29 -6.44
N ASP A 65 4.58 -13.41 -7.56
CA ASP A 65 4.76 -14.51 -8.50
C ASP A 65 5.17 -13.99 -9.89
N ASN A 66 4.99 -14.83 -10.91
CA ASN A 66 5.31 -14.47 -12.29
C ASN A 66 4.39 -13.39 -12.86
N ASP A 67 3.18 -13.24 -12.32
CA ASP A 67 2.14 -12.40 -12.89
C ASP A 67 1.88 -11.16 -12.03
N ASN A 68 1.98 -11.28 -10.70
CA ASN A 68 1.53 -10.26 -9.76
C ASN A 68 2.54 -9.93 -8.66
N VAL A 69 2.43 -8.70 -8.15
CA VAL A 69 2.90 -8.32 -6.82
C VAL A 69 1.70 -8.38 -5.88
N TYR A 70 1.88 -9.03 -4.74
CA TYR A 70 0.86 -9.18 -3.70
C TYR A 70 1.20 -8.31 -2.49
N LEU A 71 0.20 -7.57 -2.00
CA LEU A 71 0.31 -6.72 -0.82
C LEU A 71 -0.75 -7.16 0.19
N GLY A 72 -0.35 -7.43 1.43
CA GLY A 72 -1.22 -7.85 2.51
C GLY A 72 -1.04 -6.92 3.70
N ILE A 73 -2.10 -6.25 4.13
CA ILE A 73 -2.03 -5.25 5.19
C ILE A 73 -3.21 -5.50 6.14
N PRO A 74 -3.01 -6.24 7.25
CA PRO A 74 -3.99 -6.30 8.31
C PRO A 74 -4.24 -4.91 8.89
N GLY A 75 -5.50 -4.59 9.16
CA GLY A 75 -5.93 -3.30 9.70
C GLY A 75 -7.34 -2.90 9.27
N ASN A 76 -7.67 -1.63 9.54
CA ASN A 76 -8.98 -1.03 9.29
C ASN A 76 -8.84 0.38 8.72
N ILE A 77 -9.83 0.81 7.93
CA ILE A 77 -9.98 2.16 7.38
C ILE A 77 -11.46 2.51 7.42
N ALA A 78 -11.80 3.54 8.19
CA ALA A 78 -13.16 3.99 8.35
C ALA A 78 -13.68 4.74 7.12
N ASP A 79 -14.99 4.94 7.06
CA ASP A 79 -15.66 5.78 6.06
C ASP A 79 -14.99 7.16 5.93
N ASN A 80 -14.87 7.64 4.70
CA ASN A 80 -14.20 8.87 4.28
C ASN A 80 -12.68 8.94 4.51
N ASN A 81 -12.03 7.80 4.68
CA ASN A 81 -10.58 7.69 4.69
C ASN A 81 -10.06 6.91 3.47
N ALA A 82 -8.76 6.95 3.29
CA ALA A 82 -8.09 6.36 2.16
C ALA A 82 -6.75 5.75 2.56
N LEU A 83 -6.40 4.68 1.86
CA LEU A 83 -5.05 4.14 1.82
C LEU A 83 -4.37 4.62 0.54
N THR A 84 -3.19 5.21 0.69
CA THR A 84 -2.30 5.49 -0.44
C THR A 84 -1.06 4.61 -0.30
N ILE A 85 -0.74 3.85 -1.35
CA ILE A 85 0.49 3.05 -1.41
C ILE A 85 1.36 3.62 -2.52
N PHE A 86 2.45 4.27 -2.13
CA PHE A 86 3.49 4.72 -3.04
C PHE A 86 4.39 3.55 -3.41
N ILE A 87 4.67 3.41 -4.70
CA ILE A 87 5.44 2.29 -5.26
C ILE A 87 6.51 2.87 -6.18
N ASP A 88 7.75 2.60 -5.81
CA ASP A 88 8.97 2.96 -6.56
C ASP A 88 9.54 1.67 -7.15
N THR A 89 9.47 1.55 -8.48
CA THR A 89 9.85 0.34 -9.22
C THR A 89 11.14 0.47 -10.01
N ASP A 90 11.70 1.68 -10.14
CA ASP A 90 12.91 1.96 -10.94
C ASP A 90 13.38 3.44 -10.80
N ALA A 91 14.36 3.85 -11.61
CA ALA A 91 14.74 5.27 -11.70
C ALA A 91 13.74 6.06 -12.58
N GLY A 92 13.11 7.09 -12.02
CA GLY A 92 12.37 8.08 -12.81
C GLY A 92 11.41 8.96 -12.03
N GLY A 93 10.97 8.52 -10.85
CA GLY A 93 10.11 9.28 -9.96
C GLY A 93 10.80 10.43 -9.24
N SER A 94 10.03 11.08 -8.39
CA SER A 94 10.47 12.22 -7.57
C SER A 94 9.99 12.01 -6.15
N ASN A 95 10.86 12.27 -5.18
CA ASN A 95 10.48 12.27 -3.77
C ASN A 95 9.73 13.57 -3.38
N VAL A 96 9.75 14.61 -4.23
CA VAL A 96 8.85 15.77 -4.10
C VAL A 96 7.74 15.61 -5.12
N LEU A 97 6.51 15.42 -4.63
CA LEU A 97 5.37 15.09 -5.47
C LEU A 97 4.82 16.34 -6.16
N ASN A 98 4.68 16.28 -7.49
CA ASN A 98 4.04 17.34 -8.28
C ASN A 98 2.78 16.75 -8.94
N THR A 99 1.68 16.81 -8.21
CA THR A 99 0.39 16.21 -8.63
C THR A 99 -0.52 17.24 -9.29
N GLU A 100 -0.14 18.52 -9.30
CA GLU A 100 -0.84 19.63 -9.93
C GLU A 100 0.09 20.54 -10.75
N PRO A 101 0.76 20.03 -11.80
CA PRO A 101 1.73 20.79 -12.57
C PRO A 101 1.08 21.99 -13.25
N GLY A 102 1.63 23.18 -13.00
CA GLY A 102 1.10 24.44 -13.53
C GLY A 102 -0.12 24.99 -12.80
N GLY A 103 -0.55 24.32 -11.72
CA GLY A 103 -1.74 24.66 -10.93
C GLY A 103 -3.07 24.35 -11.63
N GLY A 104 -4.17 24.42 -10.87
CA GLY A 104 -5.53 24.51 -11.45
C GLY A 104 -6.31 23.19 -11.63
N CYS A 105 -6.19 22.23 -10.71
CA CYS A 105 -6.99 20.99 -10.69
C CYS A 105 -7.06 20.28 -12.05
N PRO A 106 -6.00 19.63 -12.54
CA PRO A 106 -6.14 18.81 -13.74
C PRO A 106 -7.22 17.74 -13.50
N GLY A 107 -8.35 17.82 -14.22
CA GLY A 107 -9.52 16.95 -14.00
C GLY A 107 -9.26 15.48 -14.29
N SER A 108 -8.12 15.16 -14.90
CA SER A 108 -7.64 13.79 -15.15
C SER A 108 -6.93 13.16 -13.95
N VAL A 109 -6.60 13.94 -12.91
CA VAL A 109 -5.87 13.47 -11.73
C VAL A 109 -6.86 13.23 -10.58
N PRO A 110 -6.87 12.03 -9.96
CA PRO A 110 -7.76 11.73 -8.85
C PRO A 110 -7.63 12.76 -7.72
N THR A 111 -8.77 13.17 -7.15
CA THR A 111 -8.78 14.10 -6.00
C THR A 111 -7.91 13.63 -4.84
N LEU A 112 -7.87 12.31 -4.61
CA LEU A 112 -7.11 11.73 -3.52
C LEU A 112 -5.59 11.91 -3.68
N ILE A 113 -5.00 11.73 -4.87
CA ILE A 113 -3.55 11.93 -5.02
C ILE A 113 -3.17 13.42 -4.98
N ARG A 114 -4.11 14.31 -5.31
CA ARG A 114 -3.87 15.77 -5.33
C ARG A 114 -3.62 16.36 -3.94
N ILE A 115 -4.05 15.70 -2.87
CA ILE A 115 -3.75 16.16 -1.50
C ILE A 115 -2.26 16.06 -1.15
N TYR A 116 -1.51 15.28 -1.93
CA TYR A 116 -0.07 15.10 -1.80
C TYR A 116 0.72 16.05 -2.70
N ASN A 117 0.10 17.09 -3.31
CA ASN A 117 0.87 18.07 -4.05
C ASN A 117 1.90 18.75 -3.13
N ASP A 118 3.13 18.85 -3.62
CA ASP A 118 4.32 19.34 -2.92
C ASP A 118 4.79 18.48 -1.75
N ALA A 119 4.10 17.38 -1.42
CA ALA A 119 4.54 16.48 -0.35
C ALA A 119 5.95 15.96 -0.62
N VAL A 120 6.76 15.94 0.43
CA VAL A 120 8.15 15.47 0.42
C VAL A 120 8.18 14.10 1.08
N LEU A 121 8.48 13.07 0.30
CA LEU A 121 8.67 11.70 0.76
C LEU A 121 10.11 11.48 1.26
N GLU A 122 10.30 10.43 2.05
CA GLU A 122 11.61 10.04 2.60
C GLU A 122 12.68 9.96 1.50
N THR A 123 13.91 10.32 1.86
CA THR A 123 15.07 10.10 0.98
C THR A 123 15.21 8.62 0.64
N GLY A 124 15.19 8.28 -0.65
CA GLY A 124 15.26 6.90 -1.13
C GLY A 124 13.91 6.34 -1.60
N LEU A 125 12.83 7.11 -1.47
CA LEU A 125 11.54 6.82 -2.07
C LEU A 125 11.21 7.86 -3.15
N ALA A 126 11.30 7.46 -4.41
CA ALA A 126 10.98 8.30 -5.56
C ALA A 126 9.94 7.58 -6.44
N PRO A 127 8.67 7.53 -6.02
CA PRO A 127 7.69 6.60 -6.59
C PRO A 127 7.29 6.97 -8.02
N GLU A 128 7.20 5.96 -8.87
CA GLU A 128 6.58 6.06 -10.19
C GLU A 128 5.06 5.91 -10.12
N TYR A 129 4.56 5.20 -9.11
CA TYR A 129 3.15 4.86 -9.00
C TYR A 129 2.58 5.16 -7.61
N ALA A 130 1.30 5.53 -7.58
CA ALA A 130 0.49 5.56 -6.38
C ALA A 130 -0.77 4.72 -6.59
N LEU A 131 -0.93 3.67 -5.78
CA LEU A 131 -2.20 2.95 -5.66
C LEU A 131 -3.05 3.67 -4.61
N LEU A 132 -4.22 4.11 -5.04
CA LEU A 132 -5.17 4.86 -4.22
C LEU A 132 -6.35 3.95 -3.92
N ILE A 133 -6.73 3.82 -2.66
CA ILE A 133 -7.91 3.07 -2.22
C ILE A 133 -8.72 3.98 -1.30
N SER A 134 -9.80 4.56 -1.84
CA SER A 134 -10.69 5.45 -1.10
C SER A 134 -11.89 4.67 -0.59
N VAL A 135 -12.14 4.70 0.71
CA VAL A 135 -13.25 4.00 1.35
C VAL A 135 -14.35 5.01 1.66
N GLY A 136 -15.57 4.73 1.19
CA GLY A 136 -16.72 5.51 1.61
C GLY A 136 -18.03 5.17 0.94
N ILE A 137 -19.03 6.01 1.17
CA ILE A 137 -20.35 5.90 0.53
C ILE A 137 -20.38 6.84 -0.68
N PHE A 138 -20.24 6.30 -1.89
CA PHE A 138 -20.20 7.09 -3.13
C PHE A 138 -21.58 7.27 -3.77
N PRO A 139 -21.83 8.40 -4.46
CA PRO A 139 -23.03 8.59 -5.27
C PRO A 139 -23.21 7.46 -6.29
N GLY A 140 -24.42 6.88 -6.36
CA GLY A 140 -24.72 5.75 -7.25
C GLY A 140 -24.56 4.37 -6.59
N GLN A 141 -24.07 4.30 -5.35
CA GLN A 141 -24.13 3.11 -4.50
C GLN A 141 -25.25 3.26 -3.47
N SER A 142 -25.69 2.16 -2.85
CA SER A 142 -26.69 2.26 -1.79
C SER A 142 -26.14 3.10 -0.63
N THR A 143 -26.96 3.99 -0.06
CA THR A 143 -26.57 4.89 1.05
C THR A 143 -26.17 4.18 2.34
N SER A 144 -26.16 2.84 2.35
CA SER A 144 -25.84 2.00 3.50
C SER A 144 -24.70 1.03 3.23
N GLN A 145 -24.14 1.00 2.02
CA GLN A 145 -23.05 0.10 1.67
C GLN A 145 -21.75 0.88 1.60
N LEU A 146 -20.80 0.48 2.45
CA LEU A 146 -19.44 0.94 2.36
C LEU A 146 -18.78 0.27 1.14
N VAL A 147 -18.25 1.08 0.25
CA VAL A 147 -17.52 0.62 -0.93
C VAL A 147 -16.13 1.22 -0.92
N PHE A 148 -15.25 0.68 -1.74
CA PHE A 148 -13.98 1.29 -2.02
C PHE A 148 -13.81 1.52 -3.52
N ALA A 149 -13.27 2.68 -3.86
CA ALA A 149 -12.86 3.04 -5.21
C ALA A 149 -11.35 3.00 -5.28
N SER A 150 -10.82 2.45 -6.37
CA SER A 150 -9.38 2.26 -6.52
C SER A 150 -8.86 2.77 -7.86
N ASP A 151 -7.67 3.35 -7.79
CA ASP A 151 -7.01 4.04 -8.89
C ASP A 151 -5.50 3.76 -8.83
N LEU A 152 -4.87 3.52 -9.98
CA LEU A 152 -3.41 3.50 -10.11
C LEU A 152 -2.98 4.72 -10.91
N THR A 153 -2.27 5.63 -10.26
CA THR A 153 -1.73 6.83 -10.91
C THR A 153 -0.24 6.66 -11.18
N ASN A 154 0.18 6.87 -12.44
CA ASN A 154 1.58 7.05 -12.77
C ASN A 154 1.99 8.50 -12.47
N LEU A 155 2.88 8.70 -11.49
CA LEU A 155 3.22 10.01 -10.95
C LEU A 155 4.08 10.87 -11.90
N ASN A 156 4.78 10.24 -12.85
CA ASN A 156 5.61 10.95 -13.84
C ASN A 156 4.77 11.59 -14.95
N THR A 157 3.64 10.96 -15.30
CA THR A 157 2.75 11.40 -16.39
C THR A 157 1.42 11.94 -15.88
N LEU A 158 1.11 11.70 -14.61
CA LEU A 158 -0.21 11.89 -13.99
C LEU A 158 -1.35 11.18 -14.73
N ALA A 159 -1.00 10.16 -15.51
CA ALA A 159 -1.98 9.28 -16.12
C ALA A 159 -2.59 8.40 -15.02
N ASN A 160 -3.91 8.47 -14.88
CA ASN A 160 -4.65 7.65 -13.95
C ASN A 160 -5.39 6.52 -14.66
N VAL A 161 -5.42 5.36 -14.02
CA VAL A 161 -6.21 4.21 -14.42
C VAL A 161 -7.16 3.87 -13.29
N SER A 162 -8.47 3.99 -13.53
CA SER A 162 -9.46 3.47 -12.61
C SER A 162 -9.43 1.94 -12.64
N LEU A 163 -9.21 1.34 -11.47
CA LEU A 163 -9.12 -0.10 -11.31
C LEU A 163 -10.50 -0.71 -11.04
N GLY A 164 -11.41 0.12 -10.49
CA GLY A 164 -12.80 -0.22 -10.26
C GLY A 164 -13.24 0.01 -8.82
N ILE A 165 -14.46 -0.46 -8.54
CA ILE A 165 -15.15 -0.31 -7.26
C ILE A 165 -15.57 -1.69 -6.77
N ALA A 166 -15.47 -1.94 -5.47
CA ALA A 166 -15.99 -3.15 -4.84
C ALA A 166 -16.56 -2.83 -3.45
N ALA A 167 -17.30 -3.78 -2.90
CA ALA A 167 -17.89 -3.61 -1.58
C ALA A 167 -16.90 -4.02 -0.50
N VAL A 168 -16.85 -3.27 0.60
CA VAL A 168 -16.09 -3.70 1.77
C VAL A 168 -16.72 -4.98 2.31
N GLY A 169 -15.91 -6.03 2.50
CA GLY A 169 -16.33 -7.34 2.97
C GLY A 169 -16.87 -8.29 1.89
N ASP A 170 -16.69 -8.01 0.59
CA ASP A 170 -17.19 -8.90 -0.46
C ASP A 170 -16.41 -10.22 -0.62
N ALA A 171 -15.20 -10.29 -0.06
CA ALA A 171 -14.29 -11.44 -0.05
C ALA A 171 -13.98 -12.04 -1.44
N SER A 172 -14.27 -11.32 -2.53
CA SER A 172 -14.15 -11.83 -3.89
C SER A 172 -12.84 -11.41 -4.56
N GLY A 173 -12.25 -10.30 -4.09
CA GLY A 173 -11.11 -9.64 -4.71
C GLY A 173 -11.43 -8.99 -6.07
N ASN A 174 -12.66 -9.13 -6.58
CA ASN A 174 -13.01 -8.70 -7.92
C ASN A 174 -13.57 -7.28 -7.92
N LEU A 175 -12.95 -6.42 -8.72
CA LEU A 175 -13.41 -5.05 -8.92
C LEU A 175 -14.51 -5.01 -10.00
N THR A 176 -15.51 -4.17 -9.77
CA THR A 176 -16.50 -3.80 -10.78
C THR A 176 -16.04 -2.54 -11.53
N GLY A 177 -16.29 -2.50 -12.85
CA GLY A 177 -15.83 -1.41 -13.71
C GLY A 177 -15.31 -1.94 -15.03
N THR A 178 -15.15 -1.05 -16.03
CA THR A 178 -14.57 -1.40 -17.33
C THR A 178 -13.54 -0.33 -17.71
N PRO A 179 -12.29 -0.70 -18.04
CA PRO A 179 -11.74 -2.06 -18.10
C PRO A 179 -11.32 -2.61 -16.73
N VAL A 180 -11.38 -3.93 -16.55
CA VAL A 180 -10.75 -4.59 -15.40
C VAL A 180 -9.29 -4.87 -15.76
N HIS A 181 -8.35 -4.18 -15.12
CA HIS A 181 -6.92 -4.21 -15.46
C HIS A 181 -6.18 -5.43 -14.88
N GLY A 182 -6.90 -6.51 -14.53
CA GLY A 182 -6.34 -7.69 -13.87
C GLY A 182 -5.96 -7.47 -12.39
N VAL A 183 -6.16 -6.26 -11.86
CA VAL A 183 -5.99 -5.97 -10.44
C VAL A 183 -7.11 -6.61 -9.64
N ARG A 184 -6.74 -7.21 -8.50
CA ARG A 184 -7.69 -7.69 -7.49
C ARG A 184 -7.45 -6.96 -6.19
N ILE A 185 -8.51 -6.53 -5.53
CA ILE A 185 -8.46 -5.90 -4.21
C ILE A 185 -9.60 -6.44 -3.38
N ALA A 186 -9.30 -6.88 -2.15
CA ALA A 186 -10.29 -7.20 -1.14
C ALA A 186 -10.02 -6.38 0.11
N ILE A 187 -11.09 -5.90 0.74
CA ILE A 187 -11.04 -5.15 1.99
C ILE A 187 -11.98 -5.79 2.98
N ASN A 188 -11.45 -6.18 4.14
CA ASN A 188 -12.22 -6.69 5.26
C ASN A 188 -11.91 -5.87 6.53
N ASN A 189 -12.71 -4.82 6.75
CA ASN A 189 -12.60 -3.93 7.91
C ASN A 189 -13.26 -4.52 9.18
N THR A 190 -13.06 -5.81 9.45
CA THR A 190 -13.56 -6.46 10.68
C THR A 190 -12.45 -6.76 11.67
N ASN A 191 -11.28 -6.14 11.48
CA ASN A 191 -10.15 -6.35 12.36
C ASN A 191 -10.49 -5.81 13.75
N GLY A 192 -10.29 -6.62 14.78
CA GLY A 192 -10.63 -6.29 16.17
C GLY A 192 -9.47 -6.48 17.13
N ALA A 193 -8.25 -6.55 16.60
CA ALA A 193 -7.01 -6.83 17.29
C ALA A 193 -5.89 -6.09 16.56
N GLY A 194 -4.79 -5.73 17.23
CA GLY A 194 -3.78 -4.87 16.62
C GLY A 194 -3.52 -3.62 17.44
N VAL A 195 -2.85 -2.67 16.80
CA VAL A 195 -2.48 -1.36 17.35
C VAL A 195 -3.66 -0.72 18.08
N ARG A 196 -3.50 -0.48 19.38
CA ARG A 196 -4.57 0.09 20.21
C ARG A 196 -4.74 1.59 20.01
N ALA A 197 -5.87 2.09 20.50
CA ALA A 197 -6.11 3.52 20.66
C ALA A 197 -4.98 4.24 21.42
N TRP A 198 -4.86 5.54 21.15
CA TRP A 198 -3.97 6.46 21.87
C TRP A 198 -4.03 6.29 23.40
N ASP A 199 -2.88 5.94 24.00
CA ASP A 199 -2.66 5.98 25.44
C ASP A 199 -1.71 7.15 25.78
N PRO A 200 -2.14 8.15 26.58
CA PRO A 200 -1.25 9.23 27.00
C PRO A 200 -0.05 8.77 27.84
N ASN A 201 -0.09 7.56 28.41
CA ASN A 201 1.02 6.97 29.17
C ASN A 201 1.96 6.12 28.28
N GLN A 202 1.51 5.74 27.09
CA GLN A 202 2.26 4.97 26.09
C GLN A 202 2.03 5.57 24.70
N PRO A 203 2.60 6.76 24.43
CA PRO A 203 2.34 7.52 23.21
C PRO A 203 2.92 6.88 21.93
N CYS A 204 3.70 5.80 22.08
CA CYS A 204 4.76 5.46 21.13
C CYS A 204 4.65 4.05 20.55
N ALA A 205 4.40 3.06 21.40
CA ALA A 205 4.42 1.66 21.02
C ALA A 205 3.45 0.88 21.92
N ASP A 206 2.55 0.10 21.32
CA ASP A 206 1.99 -1.09 21.99
C ASP A 206 2.62 -2.34 21.37
N PRO A 207 3.81 -2.77 21.85
CA PRO A 207 4.63 -3.80 21.23
C PRO A 207 4.02 -5.21 21.27
N ALA A 208 2.79 -5.37 21.79
CA ALA A 208 2.14 -6.67 21.95
C ALA A 208 1.10 -7.00 20.88
N ASP A 209 0.68 -6.06 20.03
CA ASP A 209 -0.58 -6.24 19.29
C ASP A 209 -0.55 -6.42 17.76
N PRO A 210 0.39 -5.89 16.95
CA PRO A 210 0.22 -5.91 15.48
C PRO A 210 0.15 -7.32 14.88
N GLU A 211 0.80 -8.31 15.50
CA GLU A 211 0.76 -9.72 15.08
C GLU A 211 -0.62 -10.40 15.24
N THR A 212 -1.54 -9.80 16.00
CA THR A 212 -2.88 -10.37 16.24
C THR A 212 -3.92 -9.95 15.19
N ALA A 213 -3.60 -8.92 14.40
CA ALA A 213 -4.45 -8.47 13.31
C ALA A 213 -4.40 -9.46 12.14
N THR A 214 -5.55 -9.86 11.60
CA THR A 214 -5.62 -10.91 10.57
C THR A 214 -6.55 -10.60 9.39
N THR A 215 -7.29 -9.50 9.47
CA THR A 215 -8.17 -9.04 8.38
C THR A 215 -7.78 -7.62 7.99
N GLY A 216 -7.99 -7.26 6.72
CA GLY A 216 -7.64 -5.93 6.23
C GLY A 216 -7.63 -5.87 4.71
N TYR A 217 -6.54 -5.36 4.14
CA TYR A 217 -6.37 -5.11 2.71
C TYR A 217 -5.52 -6.20 2.09
N GLU A 218 -6.02 -6.79 1.02
CA GLU A 218 -5.21 -7.63 0.14
C GLU A 218 -5.30 -7.11 -1.28
N VAL A 219 -4.16 -6.99 -1.95
CA VAL A 219 -4.05 -6.49 -3.31
C VAL A 219 -3.20 -7.44 -4.13
N ALA A 220 -3.65 -7.75 -5.34
CA ALA A 220 -2.82 -8.32 -6.39
C ALA A 220 -2.72 -7.33 -7.55
N ILE A 221 -1.50 -6.83 -7.81
CA ILE A 221 -1.21 -5.89 -8.89
C ILE A 221 -0.46 -6.64 -9.99
N PRO A 222 -0.98 -6.70 -11.23
CA PRO A 222 -0.21 -7.27 -12.34
C PRO A 222 1.12 -6.54 -12.52
N ARG A 223 2.20 -7.30 -12.61
CA ARG A 223 3.56 -6.78 -12.77
C ARG A 223 3.71 -5.89 -13.99
N SER A 224 2.93 -6.16 -15.04
CA SER A 224 2.88 -5.36 -16.25
C SER A 224 2.38 -3.93 -16.04
N LEU A 225 1.49 -3.69 -15.06
CA LEU A 225 1.04 -2.35 -14.72
C LEU A 225 2.12 -1.52 -14.02
N LEU A 226 3.02 -2.19 -13.30
CA LEU A 226 4.13 -1.58 -12.57
C LEU A 226 5.43 -1.51 -13.40
N GLY A 227 5.39 -1.89 -14.68
CA GLY A 227 6.57 -1.96 -15.54
C GLY A 227 7.56 -3.07 -15.15
N LEU A 228 7.18 -3.99 -14.27
CA LEU A 228 8.02 -5.07 -13.75
C LEU A 228 8.03 -6.29 -14.67
N THR A 229 8.18 -6.04 -15.97
CA THR A 229 8.26 -7.07 -17.02
C THR A 229 9.71 -7.40 -17.31
N GLY A 230 10.11 -8.67 -17.12
CA GLY A 230 11.44 -9.13 -17.54
C GLY A 230 12.10 -10.10 -16.57
N GLN A 231 13.26 -10.57 -17.02
CA GLN A 231 14.01 -11.68 -16.43
C GLN A 231 14.91 -11.28 -15.25
N THR A 232 15.08 -9.98 -15.02
CA THR A 232 16.00 -9.48 -13.99
C THR A 232 15.23 -9.13 -12.74
N ALA A 233 15.71 -9.61 -11.60
CA ALA A 233 15.18 -9.20 -10.30
C ALA A 233 15.35 -7.69 -10.10
N ARG A 234 14.40 -7.06 -9.42
CA ARG A 234 14.39 -5.62 -9.16
C ARG A 234 14.09 -5.34 -7.70
N ASN A 235 14.73 -4.32 -7.16
CA ASN A 235 14.34 -3.79 -5.87
C ASN A 235 13.14 -2.87 -6.08
N VAL A 236 12.09 -3.09 -5.31
CA VAL A 236 10.87 -2.28 -5.34
C VAL A 236 10.62 -1.76 -3.95
N SER A 237 10.42 -0.46 -3.85
CA SER A 237 10.22 0.27 -2.61
C SER A 237 8.75 0.63 -2.44
N PHE A 238 8.25 0.50 -1.21
CA PHE A 238 6.85 0.74 -0.85
C PHE A 238 6.74 1.63 0.38
N PHE A 239 5.71 2.47 0.36
CA PHE A 239 5.24 3.20 1.53
C PHE A 239 3.71 3.26 1.50
N ALA A 240 3.07 2.72 2.52
CA ALA A 240 1.62 2.75 2.69
C ALA A 240 1.25 3.78 3.77
N TYR A 241 0.27 4.63 3.51
CA TYR A 241 -0.09 5.74 4.37
C TYR A 241 -1.59 6.01 4.37
N ILE A 242 -2.15 6.26 5.55
CA ILE A 242 -3.57 6.62 5.70
C ILE A 242 -3.73 8.14 5.64
N SER A 243 -4.71 8.59 4.88
CA SER A 243 -5.21 9.97 4.87
C SER A 243 -6.73 9.98 4.90
N ASN A 244 -7.33 11.16 5.10
CA ASN A 244 -8.72 11.32 4.70
C ASN A 244 -8.84 11.25 3.16
N ASN A 245 -10.06 11.06 2.65
CA ASN A 245 -10.33 11.00 1.20
C ASN A 245 -10.22 12.37 0.48
N GLY A 246 -9.85 13.44 1.19
CA GLY A 246 -9.56 14.75 0.61
C GLY A 246 -10.71 15.36 -0.18
N GLN A 247 -11.97 15.02 0.14
CA GLN A 247 -13.12 15.49 -0.63
C GLN A 247 -13.15 17.03 -0.67
N ASP A 248 -13.22 17.54 -1.90
CA ASP A 248 -13.28 18.96 -2.22
C ASP A 248 -14.43 19.61 -1.44
N SER A 249 -14.18 20.79 -0.87
CA SER A 249 -15.30 21.64 -0.46
C SER A 249 -16.19 21.87 -1.68
N LEU A 250 -17.51 21.90 -1.46
CA LEU A 250 -18.58 21.98 -2.48
C LEU A 250 -18.48 23.18 -3.46
N ASP A 251 -17.46 24.02 -3.31
CA ASP A 251 -17.32 25.29 -4.01
C ASP A 251 -16.50 25.20 -5.30
N GLY A 252 -15.98 24.01 -5.65
CA GLY A 252 -15.32 23.76 -6.95
C GLY A 252 -14.04 24.59 -7.17
N VAL A 253 -13.47 25.14 -6.09
CA VAL A 253 -12.24 25.91 -6.13
C VAL A 253 -11.08 25.01 -5.73
N CYS A 254 -10.05 24.96 -6.56
CA CYS A 254 -8.83 24.16 -6.38
C CYS A 254 -7.99 24.49 -5.14
N PHE A 255 -8.40 25.47 -4.35
CA PHE A 255 -7.60 26.02 -3.26
C PHE A 255 -8.25 25.66 -1.92
N GLY A 256 -7.44 25.20 -0.97
CA GLY A 256 -7.88 24.95 0.40
C GLY A 256 -8.38 23.53 0.65
N ARG A 257 -7.86 22.53 -0.07
CA ARG A 257 -8.11 21.12 0.27
C ARG A 257 -7.47 20.82 1.61
N ALA A 258 -8.31 20.85 2.63
CA ALA A 258 -8.00 20.41 3.98
C ALA A 258 -7.93 18.88 3.96
N ALA A 259 -6.71 18.35 3.93
CA ALA A 259 -6.49 16.94 4.13
C ALA A 259 -5.88 16.71 5.51
N TYR A 260 -6.22 15.55 6.09
CA TYR A 260 -5.72 15.13 7.38
C TYR A 260 -4.85 13.91 7.17
N GLY A 261 -3.63 14.01 7.70
CA GLY A 261 -2.68 12.92 7.75
C GLY A 261 -2.89 12.05 8.96
N SER A 262 -2.81 10.74 8.75
CA SER A 262 -2.71 9.83 9.88
C SER A 262 -1.31 9.86 10.49
N ASN A 263 -1.18 9.45 11.75
CA ASN A 263 0.10 8.99 12.28
C ASN A 263 0.43 7.53 11.89
N GLN A 264 -0.46 6.89 11.12
CA GLN A 264 -0.32 5.52 10.65
C GLN A 264 0.28 5.48 9.24
N GLY A 265 1.47 4.92 9.15
CA GLY A 265 2.11 4.48 7.91
C GLY A 265 2.74 3.10 8.06
N LEU A 266 3.12 2.49 6.95
CA LEU A 266 3.92 1.27 6.88
C LEU A 266 5.04 1.44 5.84
N PRO A 267 6.31 1.32 6.23
CA PRO A 267 6.82 1.17 7.61
C PRO A 267 6.42 2.31 8.56
N GLY A 268 6.32 1.98 9.85
CA GLY A 268 5.75 2.88 10.85
C GLY A 268 6.47 4.22 11.00
N LEU A 269 5.71 5.26 11.36
CA LEU A 269 6.20 6.63 11.57
C LEU A 269 6.80 6.85 12.98
N ALA A 270 7.32 5.79 13.62
CA ALA A 270 8.03 5.79 14.91
C ALA A 270 7.53 6.79 15.98
N CYS A 271 6.28 6.64 16.43
CA CYS A 271 5.62 7.52 17.39
C CYS A 271 5.28 8.94 16.92
N ALA A 272 5.22 9.20 15.61
CA ALA A 272 4.74 10.47 15.11
C ALA A 272 3.41 10.85 15.77
N ASP A 273 3.31 12.11 16.18
CA ASP A 273 2.02 12.72 16.40
C ASP A 273 1.24 12.72 15.08
N ASN A 274 -0.10 12.81 15.14
CA ASN A 274 -0.89 13.03 13.91
C ASN A 274 -0.26 14.18 13.13
N LEU A 275 0.08 13.93 11.86
CA LEU A 275 0.65 14.92 10.92
C LEU A 275 -0.30 16.09 10.61
N ALA A 276 -1.41 16.18 11.37
CA ALA A 276 -2.38 17.25 11.44
C ALA A 276 -2.94 17.64 10.06
N LEU A 277 -3.52 18.83 10.01
CA LEU A 277 -4.14 19.39 8.82
C LEU A 277 -3.05 19.89 7.86
N PHE A 278 -2.76 19.16 6.79
CA PHE A 278 -2.09 19.76 5.63
C PHE A 278 -3.18 20.34 4.73
N SER A 279 -3.42 21.65 4.88
CA SER A 279 -4.11 22.40 3.84
C SER A 279 -3.04 22.83 2.85
N GLY A 280 -3.21 22.50 1.56
CA GLY A 280 -2.26 22.77 0.47
C GLY A 280 -1.94 24.25 0.19
N VAL A 281 -2.02 25.11 1.19
CA VAL A 281 -1.70 26.54 1.17
C VAL A 281 -0.78 26.98 2.34
N SER A 282 -0.49 26.15 3.35
CA SER A 282 0.32 26.56 4.52
C SER A 282 1.28 25.50 5.07
N GLU A 283 0.97 24.21 4.98
CA GLU A 283 1.80 23.14 5.54
C GLU A 283 1.95 22.02 4.51
N VAL A 284 3.21 21.72 4.17
CA VAL A 284 3.58 20.64 3.26
C VAL A 284 3.80 19.39 4.10
N LEU A 285 3.23 18.27 3.67
CA LEU A 285 3.52 16.97 4.26
C LEU A 285 4.98 16.61 3.97
N ASP A 286 5.84 16.63 4.98
CA ASP A 286 7.28 16.38 4.85
C ASP A 286 7.70 15.17 5.70
N PHE A 287 7.86 14.03 5.05
CA PHE A 287 8.35 12.80 5.67
C PHE A 287 9.86 12.79 5.88
N THR A 288 10.59 13.81 5.43
CA THR A 288 12.03 13.95 5.73
C THR A 288 12.29 14.68 7.04
N ASP A 289 11.28 15.35 7.61
CA ASP A 289 11.38 15.99 8.91
C ASP A 289 11.27 14.94 10.03
N PRO A 290 12.36 14.66 10.77
CA PRO A 290 12.34 13.65 11.83
C PRO A 290 11.46 14.03 13.02
N ASN A 291 11.00 15.28 13.13
CA ASN A 291 10.03 15.67 14.16
C ASN A 291 8.60 15.29 13.77
N SER A 292 8.32 15.23 12.47
CA SER A 292 7.00 14.96 11.90
C SER A 292 6.86 13.49 11.55
N ALA A 293 7.88 12.89 10.92
CA ALA A 293 7.92 11.49 10.54
C ALA A 293 9.26 10.86 10.96
N PRO A 294 9.46 10.56 12.25
CA PRO A 294 10.64 9.82 12.68
C PRO A 294 10.66 8.40 12.10
N GLY A 295 11.85 7.82 12.02
CA GLY A 295 12.07 6.46 11.52
C GLY A 295 12.36 6.38 10.03
N THR A 296 12.25 5.17 9.49
CA THR A 296 12.27 4.90 8.04
C THR A 296 10.84 4.61 7.62
N GLN A 297 10.37 5.29 6.58
CA GLN A 297 9.04 5.20 5.98
C GLN A 297 9.03 4.40 4.67
N VAL A 298 10.17 3.85 4.25
CA VAL A 298 10.27 3.02 3.05
C VAL A 298 10.69 1.59 3.37
N VAL A 299 9.97 0.62 2.80
CA VAL A 299 10.43 -0.78 2.76
C VAL A 299 10.81 -1.17 1.34
N THR A 300 11.98 -1.76 1.17
CA THR A 300 12.47 -2.25 -0.12
C THR A 300 12.53 -3.76 -0.13
N VAL A 301 11.89 -4.39 -1.12
CA VAL A 301 11.94 -5.84 -1.33
C VAL A 301 12.51 -6.16 -2.72
N SER A 302 13.17 -7.31 -2.84
CA SER A 302 13.63 -7.81 -4.14
C SER A 302 12.54 -8.65 -4.80
N ILE A 303 11.95 -8.16 -5.88
CA ILE A 303 11.00 -8.88 -6.71
C ILE A 303 11.76 -9.69 -7.76
N PRO A 304 11.68 -11.04 -7.77
CA PRO A 304 12.40 -11.89 -8.73
C PRO A 304 11.98 -11.61 -10.18
N GLY A 305 12.90 -11.80 -11.13
CA GLY A 305 12.55 -11.77 -12.56
C GLY A 305 11.63 -12.92 -12.96
N VAL A 306 10.87 -12.73 -14.03
CA VAL A 306 9.96 -13.72 -14.61
C VAL A 306 10.66 -14.45 -15.77
N PRO A 307 10.69 -15.82 -15.76
CA PRO A 307 11.25 -16.66 -16.83
C PRO A 307 10.64 -16.49 -18.22
#